data_AF-A0A3R5UT74-F1
#
_entry.id   AF-A0A3R5UT74-F1
#
_cell.length_a   1.000
_cell.length_b   1.000
_cell.length_c   1.000
_cell.angle_alpha   90.00
_cell.angle_beta   90.00
_cell.angle_gamma   90.00
#
_symmetry.space_group_name_H-M   'P 1'
#
loop_
_entity.id
_entity.type
_entity.pdbx_description
1 polymer ?
#
loop_
_entity_poly.entity_id
_entity_poly.type
_entity_poly.pdbx_seq_one_letter_code
_entity_poly.pdbx_strand_id
1 'polypeptide(L)' 'MSKLSVHHYYAPEQLERAIDKFVQYYNSQRYHEALNNLTPEDVYLDRQDQILKLRKQVKINTLNQRKLNYCFGLI' A
#
# COMPACT_ATOMS: atom_id res chain seq x y z
N MET A 1 1.94 -21.94 -10.04
CA MET A 1 0.48 -21.85 -10.29
C MET A 1 -0.13 -21.01 -9.17
N SER A 2 -0.54 -19.78 -9.47
CA SER A 2 -1.34 -18.97 -8.53
C SER A 2 -2.72 -19.60 -8.39
N LYS A 3 -3.09 -20.02 -7.19
CA LYS A 3 -4.42 -20.56 -6.88
C LYS A 3 -5.44 -19.44 -7.06
N LEU A 4 -6.24 -19.51 -8.12
CA LEU A 4 -7.39 -18.62 -8.29
C LEU A 4 -8.47 -19.04 -7.28
N SER A 5 -8.72 -18.23 -6.26
CA SER A 5 -9.79 -18.48 -5.30
C SER A 5 -11.11 -18.02 -5.91
N VAL A 6 -11.95 -18.96 -6.32
CA VAL A 6 -13.31 -18.64 -6.78
C VAL A 6 -14.22 -18.59 -5.56
N HIS A 7 -14.78 -17.41 -5.29
CA HIS A 7 -15.81 -17.23 -4.27
C HIS A 7 -17.19 -17.49 -4.87
N HIS A 8 -17.99 -18.32 -4.20
CA HIS A 8 -19.37 -18.60 -4.60
C HIS A 8 -20.32 -17.79 -3.72
N TYR A 9 -21.29 -17.12 -4.34
CA TYR A 9 -22.32 -16.34 -3.65
C TYR A 9 -23.67 -16.99 -3.91
N TYR A 10 -24.42 -17.25 -2.85
CA TYR A 10 -25.68 -17.99 -2.91
C TYR A 10 -26.90 -17.08 -2.87
N ALA A 11 -26.69 -15.77 -2.69
CA ALA A 11 -27.71 -14.74 -2.76
C ALA A 11 -27.09 -13.42 -3.31
N PRO A 12 -27.85 -12.59 -4.03
CA PRO A 12 -27.34 -11.32 -4.59
C PRO A 12 -26.74 -10.39 -3.53
N GLU A 13 -27.34 -10.30 -2.34
CA GLU A 13 -26.89 -9.41 -1.27
C GLU A 13 -25.51 -9.81 -0.72
N GLN A 14 -25.15 -11.09 -0.82
CA GLN A 14 -23.81 -11.56 -0.43
C GLN A 14 -22.75 -11.08 -1.42
N LEU A 15 -23.07 -11.10 -2.71
CA LEU A 15 -22.19 -10.61 -3.76
C LEU A 15 -22.01 -9.10 -3.65
N GLU A 16 -23.10 -8.34 -3.47
CA GLU A 16 -23.06 -6.88 -3.28
C GLU A 16 -22.13 -6.49 -2.13
N ARG A 17 -22.33 -7.09 -0.94
CA ARG A 17 -21.47 -6.84 0.23
C ARG A 17 -20.01 -7.23 -0.02
N ALA A 18 -19.76 -8.25 -0.83
CA ALA A 18 -18.40 -8.67 -1.15
C ALA A 18 -17.72 -7.72 -2.13
N ILE A 19 -18.47 -7.22 -3.12
CA ILE A 19 -18.00 -6.19 -4.05
C ILE A 19 -17.69 -4.91 -3.28
N ASP A 20 -18.56 -4.45 -2.39
CA ASP A 20 -18.34 -3.24 -1.59
C ASP A 20 -17.04 -3.32 -0.78
N LYS A 21 -16.83 -4.47 -0.11
CA LYS A 21 -15.59 -4.75 0.62
C LYS A 21 -14.38 -4.77 -0.30
N PHE A 22 -14.51 -5.37 -1.48
CA PHE A 22 -13.42 -5.44 -2.45
C PHE A 22 -13.05 -4.05 -2.98
N VAL A 23 -14.04 -3.22 -3.33
CA VAL A 23 -13.84 -1.84 -3.81
C VAL A 23 -13.12 -1.01 -2.75
N GLN A 24 -13.58 -1.07 -1.50
CA GLN A 24 -12.92 -0.38 -0.38
C GLN A 24 -11.47 -0.85 -0.21
N TYR A 25 -11.23 -2.15 -0.24
CA TYR A 25 -9.88 -2.70 -0.12
C TYR A 25 -8.99 -2.26 -1.28
N TYR A 26 -9.45 -2.40 -2.52
CA TYR A 26 -8.68 -2.13 -3.72
C TYR A 26 -8.30 -0.65 -3.85
N ASN A 27 -9.26 0.24 -3.58
CA ASN A 27 -9.08 1.67 -3.78
C ASN A 27 -8.34 2.36 -2.64
N SER A 28 -8.56 1.94 -1.40
CA SER A 28 -8.12 2.70 -0.22
C SER A 28 -7.04 2.02 0.61
N GLN A 29 -6.86 0.71 0.46
CA GLN A 29 -6.00 -0.07 1.36
C GLN A 29 -4.89 -0.83 0.62
N ARG A 30 -5.15 -1.24 -0.62
CA ARG A 30 -4.19 -1.97 -1.43
C ARG A 30 -3.23 -1.02 -2.12
N TYR A 31 -1.95 -1.18 -1.84
CA TYR A 31 -0.88 -0.56 -2.61
C TYR A 31 -0.66 -1.31 -3.93
N HIS A 32 -0.44 -0.56 -5.02
CA HIS A 32 -0.17 -1.13 -6.33
C HIS A 32 1.22 -0.74 -6.82
N GLU A 33 2.00 -1.72 -7.27
CA GLU A 33 3.37 -1.50 -7.76
C GLU A 33 3.40 -0.56 -8.98
N ALA A 34 2.42 -0.71 -9.89
CA ALA A 34 2.26 0.16 -11.05
C ALA A 34 2.01 1.64 -10.67
N LEU A 35 1.53 1.90 -9.44
CA LEU A 35 1.29 3.23 -8.89
C LEU A 35 2.39 3.66 -7.92
N ASN A 36 3.62 3.14 -8.07
CA ASN A 36 4.74 3.40 -7.15
C ASN A 36 4.41 3.02 -5.69
N ASN A 37 3.65 1.94 -5.51
CA ASN A 37 3.14 1.49 -4.21
C ASN A 37 2.29 2.58 -3.51
N LEU A 38 1.44 3.25 -4.29
CA LEU A 38 0.36 4.10 -3.79
C LEU A 38 -0.97 3.37 -3.95
N THR A 39 -1.98 3.83 -3.21
CA THR A 39 -3.36 3.38 -3.39
C THR A 39 -3.99 4.13 -4.57
N PRO A 40 -5.00 3.56 -5.25
CA PRO A 40 -5.72 4.28 -6.30
C PRO A 40 -6.38 5.56 -5.77
N GLU A 41 -6.87 5.56 -4.52
CA GLU A 41 -7.43 6.73 -3.87
C GLU A 41 -6.40 7.86 -3.70
N ASP A 42 -5.18 7.55 -3.24
CA ASP A 42 -4.12 8.57 -3.13
C ASP A 42 -3.75 9.19 -4.49
N VAL A 43 -3.83 8.39 -5.55
CA VAL A 43 -3.60 8.85 -6.92
C VAL A 43 -4.74 9.74 -7.39
N TYR A 44 -5.98 9.33 -7.15
CA TYR A 44 -7.17 10.10 -7.51
C TYR A 44 -7.27 11.44 -6.77
N LEU A 45 -6.80 11.48 -5.52
CA LEU A 45 -6.83 12.68 -4.68
C LEU A 45 -5.56 13.55 -4.83
N ASP A 46 -4.72 13.27 -5.83
CA ASP A 46 -3.48 14.00 -6.13
C ASP A 46 -2.49 14.12 -4.95
N ARG A 47 -2.39 13.07 -4.12
CA ARG A 47 -1.52 13.04 -2.93
C ARG A 47 -0.15 12.38 -3.18
N GLN A 48 0.10 11.90 -4.40
CA GLN A 48 1.25 11.07 -4.75
C GLN A 48 2.57 11.74 -4.36
N ASP A 49 2.75 13.00 -4.77
CA ASP A 49 4.01 13.72 -4.58
C ASP A 49 4.35 13.92 -3.11
N GLN A 50 3.34 14.24 -2.29
CA GLN A 50 3.51 14.44 -0.85
C GLN A 50 3.95 13.14 -0.16
N ILE A 51 3.29 12.03 -0.48
CA ILE A 51 3.59 10.72 0.08
C ILE A 51 5.00 10.25 -0.33
N LEU A 52 5.32 10.36 -1.62
CA LEU A 52 6.62 9.93 -2.14
C LEU A 52 7.77 10.76 -1.58
N LYS A 53 7.57 12.08 -1.43
CA LYS A 53 8.55 12.97 -0.79
C LYS A 53 8.81 12.58 0.67
N LEU A 54 7.76 12.33 1.45
CA LEU A 54 7.88 11.88 2.84
C LEU A 54 8.64 10.55 2.93
N ARG A 55 8.28 9.56 2.10
CA ARG A 55 8.96 8.26 2.07
C ARG A 55 10.45 8.38 1.75
N LYS A 56 10.81 9.26 0.80
CA LYS A 56 12.23 9.54 0.47
C LYS A 56 12.97 10.11 1.68
N GLN A 57 12.36 11.06 2.40
CA GLN A 57 12.96 11.64 3.60
C GLN A 57 13.16 10.60 4.70
N VAL A 58 12.14 9.79 4.98
CA VAL A 58 12.24 8.70 5.98
C VAL A 58 13.36 7.73 5.62
N LYS A 59 13.46 7.30 4.35
CA LYS A 59 14.52 6.40 3.89
C LYS A 59 15.91 6.99 4.12
N ILE A 60 16.11 8.27 3.80
CA ILE A 60 17.39 8.96 4.03
C ILE A 60 17.71 9.01 5.53
N ASN A 61 16.75 9.39 6.36
CA ASN A 61 16.92 9.47 7.81
C ASN A 61 17.29 8.11 8.40
N THR A 62 16.60 7.04 8.01
CA THR A 62 16.89 5.67 8.45
C THR A 62 18.30 5.22 8.03
N LEU A 63 18.73 5.51 6.80
CA LEU A 63 20.06 5.16 6.34
C LEU A 63 21.15 5.93 7.09
N ASN A 64 20.94 7.22 7.37
CA ASN A 64 21.87 8.03 8.15
C ASN A 64 21.98 7.53 9.59
N GLN A 65 20.86 7.19 10.23
CA GLN A 65 20.86 6.62 11.57
C GLN A 65 21.63 5.30 11.62
N ARG A 66 21.44 4.42 10.62
CA ARG A 66 22.21 3.17 10.52
C ARG A 66 23.71 3.42 10.38
N LYS A 67 24.11 4.40 9.57
CA LYS A 67 25.53 4.79 9.43
C LYS A 67 26.11 5.28 10.75
N LEU A 68 25.40 6.16 11.45
CA LEU A 68 25.85 6.67 12.76
C LEU A 68 26.00 5.52 13.75
N ASN A 69 24.99 4.65 13.86
CA ASN A 69 25.04 3.52 14.76
C ASN A 69 26.24 2.61 14.48
N TYR A 70 26.55 2.34 13.22
CA TYR A 70 27.75 1.59 12.83
C TYR A 70 29.04 2.32 13.22
N CYS A 71 29.14 3.63 12.95
CA CYS A 71 30.30 4.44 13.33
C CYS A 71 30.54 4.49 14.85
N PHE A 72 29.48 4.41 15.64
CA PHE A 72 29.54 4.43 17.11
C PHE A 72 29.51 3.03 17.75
N GLY A 73 29.53 1.95 16.96
CA GLY A 73 29.50 0.57 17.47
C GLY A 73 28.22 0.19 18.22
N LEU A 74 27.11 0.88 17.94
CA LEU A 74 25.79 0.61 18.52
C LEU A 74 25.04 -0.52 17.77
N ILE A 75 25.57 -0.95 16.62
CA ILE A 75 25.17 -2.13 15.85
C ILE A 75 26.43 -2.73 15.23
#